data_AF-A0A9C9NL75-F1
#
_entry.id   AF-A0A9C9NL75-F1
#
_cell.length_a   1.000
_cell.length_b   1.000
_cell.length_c   1.000
_cell.angle_alpha   90.00
_cell.angle_beta   90.00
_cell.angle_gamma   90.00
#
_symmetry.space_group_name_H-M   'P 1'
#
loop_
_entity.id
_entity.type
_entity.pdbx_description
1 polymer ?
#
loop_
_entity_poly.entity_id
_entity_poly.type
_entity_poly.pdbx_seq_one_letter_code
_entity_poly.pdbx_strand_id
1 'polypeptide(L)'
;MLRALHRWPGLVALALVTVLALSGAALSVFPAAERLAAPQAEAGLTVADLALRIQAVYPGVEQIRRAPSGRITAYWFDAGTPGAAVIDPATGEGIASADPNQTERWLTNLHRSLFLGDGGRITMAAAALAMLVLSVSGALLVARRAGGWRRWFSPLRGPMPGRLHVEIARVAVLGLALSSATALWMTASTFDLLPDGGVPLAVPSEMSGETGVALGAIDLLGGTPTAELRELNFPYPGDATDIFTLKTDRGIGYLDQGTGALLGWTDLTGWERLSETIYMLHTGQGAATLGLVLGLM
;
A
#
# COMPACT_ATOMS: atom_id res chain seq x y z
N MET A 1 26.75 17.00 -25.64
CA MET A 1 25.27 17.11 -25.62
C MET A 1 24.65 16.42 -24.41
N LEU A 2 24.79 15.09 -24.23
CA LEU A 2 24.15 14.38 -23.09
C LEU A 2 24.48 14.92 -21.68
N ARG A 3 25.73 15.33 -21.43
CA ARG A 3 26.10 15.92 -20.12
C ARG A 3 25.35 17.23 -19.83
N ALA A 4 25.13 18.07 -20.85
CA ALA A 4 24.38 19.31 -20.70
C ALA A 4 22.89 19.03 -20.50
N LEU A 5 22.34 18.05 -21.24
CA LEU A 5 20.96 17.60 -21.13
C LEU A 5 20.65 16.94 -19.78
N HIS A 6 21.65 16.39 -19.09
CA HIS A 6 21.48 15.89 -17.72
C HIS A 6 21.66 17.02 -16.68
N ARG A 7 22.73 17.83 -16.83
CA ARG A 7 23.09 18.85 -15.83
C ARG A 7 22.04 19.94 -15.67
N TRP A 8 21.56 20.52 -16.76
CA TRP A 8 20.67 21.69 -16.67
C TRP A 8 19.29 21.34 -16.10
N PRO A 9 18.60 20.29 -16.60
CA PRO A 9 17.37 19.82 -15.96
C PRO A 9 17.59 19.40 -14.51
N GLY A 10 18.73 18.77 -14.21
CA GLY A 10 19.08 18.38 -12.84
C GLY A 10 19.19 19.58 -11.89
N LEU A 11 19.78 20.69 -12.34
CA LEU A 11 19.88 21.91 -11.54
C LEU A 11 18.51 22.58 -11.34
N VAL A 12 17.67 22.60 -12.39
CA VAL A 12 16.31 23.16 -12.30
C VAL A 12 15.44 22.33 -11.36
N ALA A 13 15.54 21.00 -11.43
CA ALA A 13 14.72 20.08 -10.64
C ALA A 13 15.27 19.81 -9.23
N LEU A 14 16.48 20.29 -8.90
CA LEU A 14 17.24 19.88 -7.72
C LEU A 14 16.43 19.99 -6.43
N ALA A 15 15.78 21.14 -6.20
CA ALA A 15 15.03 21.39 -4.96
C ALA A 15 13.86 20.39 -4.82
N LEU A 16 13.06 20.22 -5.87
CA LEU A 16 11.90 19.31 -5.85
C LEU A 16 12.33 17.84 -5.73
N VAL A 17 13.34 17.43 -6.49
CA VAL A 17 13.89 16.06 -6.43
C VAL A 17 14.47 15.76 -5.04
N THR A 18 15.11 16.75 -4.41
CA THR A 18 15.62 16.60 -3.03
C THR A 18 14.49 16.42 -2.03
N VAL A 19 13.44 17.24 -2.10
CA VAL A 19 12.25 17.08 -1.24
C VAL A 19 11.60 15.72 -1.46
N LEU A 20 11.42 15.30 -2.73
CA LEU A 20 10.84 14.01 -3.08
C LEU A 20 11.66 12.84 -2.50
N ALA A 21 12.98 12.85 -2.69
CA ALA A 21 13.88 11.80 -2.21
C ALA A 21 13.93 11.75 -0.67
N LEU A 22 14.08 12.88 0.01
CA LEU A 22 14.16 12.91 1.47
C LEU A 22 12.85 12.52 2.15
N SER A 23 11.72 13.00 1.61
CA SER A 23 10.40 12.61 2.14
C SER A 23 10.09 11.14 1.86
N GLY A 24 10.46 10.60 0.69
CA GLY A 24 10.33 9.18 0.38
C GLY A 24 11.21 8.29 1.27
N ALA A 25 12.46 8.69 1.49
CA ALA A 25 13.37 8.01 2.42
C ALA A 25 12.81 7.99 3.85
N ALA A 26 12.26 9.12 4.33
CA ALA A 26 11.61 9.18 5.64
C ALA A 26 10.36 8.27 5.71
N LEU A 27 9.52 8.27 4.67
CA LEU A 27 8.31 7.43 4.60
C LEU A 27 8.63 5.94 4.54
N SER A 28 9.77 5.55 3.98
CA SER A 28 10.18 4.14 3.86
C SER A 28 10.32 3.40 5.20
N VAL A 29 10.49 4.13 6.31
CA VAL A 29 10.66 3.57 7.65
C VAL A 29 9.33 3.09 8.26
N PHE A 30 8.21 3.73 7.91
CA PHE A 30 6.92 3.47 8.55
C PHE A 30 6.39 2.05 8.30
N PRO A 31 6.40 1.49 7.07
CA PRO A 31 5.98 0.10 6.85
C PRO A 31 6.79 -0.91 7.65
N ALA A 32 8.10 -0.66 7.83
CA ALA A 32 8.97 -1.52 8.62
C ALA A 32 8.66 -1.41 10.12
N ALA A 33 8.50 -0.19 10.64
CA ALA A 33 8.13 0.05 12.03
C ALA A 33 6.75 -0.56 12.36
N GLU A 34 5.76 -0.40 11.48
CA GLU A 34 4.44 -0.99 11.65
C GLU A 34 4.50 -2.51 11.69
N ARG A 35 5.25 -3.13 10.77
CA ARG A 35 5.41 -4.59 10.75
C ARG A 35 6.07 -5.13 12.02
N LEU A 36 7.01 -4.40 12.61
CA LEU A 36 7.67 -4.79 13.86
C LEU A 36 6.76 -4.62 15.09
N ALA A 37 5.88 -3.62 15.06
CA ALA A 37 4.97 -3.33 16.17
C ALA A 37 3.66 -4.15 16.13
N ALA A 38 3.22 -4.59 14.95
CA ALA A 38 1.95 -5.27 14.76
C ALA A 38 1.99 -6.73 15.25
N PRO A 39 1.09 -7.14 16.17
CA PRO A 39 0.88 -8.55 16.48
C PRO A 39 0.55 -9.31 15.20
N GLN A 40 1.20 -10.45 15.01
CA GLN A 40 0.98 -11.29 13.84
C GLN A 40 -0.02 -12.38 14.19
N ALA A 41 -0.97 -12.63 13.29
CA ALA A 41 -1.87 -13.76 13.41
C ALA A 41 -1.08 -15.07 13.39
N GLU A 42 -1.49 -16.03 14.23
CA GLU A 42 -0.94 -17.38 14.23
C GLU A 42 -1.17 -18.07 12.87
N ALA A 43 -0.26 -18.98 12.51
CA ALA A 43 -0.37 -19.71 11.26
C ALA A 43 -1.64 -20.58 11.26
N GLY A 44 -2.46 -20.44 10.23
CA GLY A 44 -3.72 -21.19 10.10
C GLY A 44 -4.94 -20.53 10.77
N LEU A 45 -4.80 -19.36 11.42
CA LEU A 45 -5.96 -18.62 11.93
C LEU A 45 -6.91 -18.26 10.79
N THR A 46 -8.14 -18.74 10.85
CA THR A 46 -9.17 -18.46 9.84
C THR A 46 -9.81 -17.08 10.07
N VAL A 47 -10.42 -16.52 9.04
CA VAL A 47 -11.18 -15.26 9.17
C VAL A 47 -12.37 -15.44 10.11
N ALA A 48 -13.03 -16.60 10.08
CA ALA A 48 -14.11 -16.91 11.02
C ALA A 48 -13.64 -16.87 12.47
N ASP A 49 -12.52 -17.53 12.80
CA ASP A 49 -11.99 -17.57 14.16
C ASP A 49 -11.57 -16.17 14.65
N LEU A 50 -10.90 -15.40 13.79
CA LEU A 50 -10.55 -14.02 14.10
C LEU A 50 -11.79 -13.18 14.38
N ALA A 51 -12.79 -13.27 13.51
CA ALA A 51 -14.02 -12.50 13.63
C ALA A 51 -14.81 -12.89 14.90
N LEU A 52 -14.85 -14.18 15.26
CA LEU A 52 -15.45 -14.65 16.51
C LEU A 52 -14.73 -14.11 17.75
N ARG A 53 -13.39 -14.13 17.77
CA ARG A 53 -12.59 -13.56 18.87
C ARG A 53 -12.87 -12.08 19.04
N ILE A 54 -12.90 -11.32 17.94
CA ILE A 54 -13.19 -9.88 17.96
C ILE A 54 -14.63 -9.62 18.39
N GLN A 55 -15.61 -10.35 17.85
CA GLN A 55 -17.03 -10.17 18.18
C GLN A 55 -17.32 -10.49 19.66
N ALA A 56 -16.59 -11.42 20.27
CA ALA A 56 -16.71 -11.71 21.70
C ALA A 56 -16.32 -10.53 22.60
N VAL A 57 -15.34 -9.72 22.17
CA VAL A 57 -14.89 -8.51 22.88
C VAL A 57 -15.72 -7.28 22.47
N TYR A 58 -16.05 -7.19 21.18
CA TYR A 58 -16.75 -6.07 20.55
C TYR A 58 -17.99 -6.58 19.79
N PRO A 59 -19.13 -6.80 20.47
CA PRO A 59 -20.33 -7.34 19.83
C PRO A 59 -20.87 -6.50 18.67
N GLY A 60 -20.64 -5.18 18.69
CA GLY A 60 -21.02 -4.24 17.63
C GLY A 60 -19.96 -4.04 16.56
N VAL A 61 -19.05 -5.00 16.34
CA VAL A 61 -18.05 -4.92 15.26
C VAL A 61 -18.75 -4.84 13.91
N GLU A 62 -18.36 -3.84 13.11
CA GLU A 62 -18.92 -3.61 11.78
C GLU A 62 -17.89 -3.86 10.68
N GLN A 63 -16.60 -3.73 11.02
CA GLN A 63 -15.53 -3.90 10.04
C GLN A 63 -14.25 -4.41 10.70
N ILE A 64 -13.62 -5.39 10.06
CA ILE A 64 -12.27 -5.87 10.38
C ILE A 64 -11.39 -5.62 9.16
N ARG A 65 -10.26 -4.95 9.32
CA ARG A 65 -9.30 -4.67 8.26
C ARG A 65 -7.95 -5.25 8.61
N ARG A 66 -7.26 -5.79 7.62
CA ARG A 66 -5.87 -6.22 7.76
C ARG A 66 -4.98 -5.47 6.79
N ALA A 67 -4.02 -4.72 7.34
CA ALA A 67 -3.02 -4.00 6.56
C ALA A 67 -1.96 -4.97 5.98
N PRO A 68 -1.24 -4.57 4.90
CA PRO A 68 -0.16 -5.36 4.34
C PRO A 68 0.97 -5.71 5.34
N SER A 69 1.13 -4.93 6.41
CA SER A 69 2.06 -5.19 7.51
C SER A 69 1.70 -6.43 8.35
N GLY A 70 0.44 -6.88 8.25
CA GLY A 70 -0.17 -7.87 9.14
C GLY A 70 -1.01 -7.26 10.26
N ARG A 71 -0.95 -5.94 10.47
CA ARG A 71 -1.75 -5.23 11.48
C ARG A 71 -3.24 -5.44 11.21
N ILE A 72 -3.98 -5.85 12.24
CA ILE A 72 -5.43 -6.00 12.20
C ILE A 72 -6.07 -4.84 12.98
N THR A 73 -7.07 -4.22 12.40
CA THR A 73 -7.85 -3.14 13.02
C THR A 73 -9.33 -3.52 12.96
N ALA A 74 -10.03 -3.40 14.08
CA ALA A 74 -11.49 -3.53 14.11
C ALA A 74 -12.14 -2.16 14.35
N TYR A 75 -13.31 -1.98 13.75
CA TYR A 75 -14.19 -0.82 13.91
C TYR A 75 -15.54 -1.34 14.39
N TRP A 76 -16.10 -0.68 15.40
CA TRP A 76 -17.36 -1.09 16.02
C TRP A 76 -18.16 0.12 16.46
N PHE A 77 -19.43 -0.10 16.76
CA PHE A 77 -20.25 0.82 17.54
C PHE A 77 -20.60 0.21 18.89
N ASP A 78 -20.45 1.01 19.94
CA ASP A 78 -20.96 0.71 21.27
C ASP A 78 -22.02 1.75 21.64
N ALA A 79 -23.29 1.31 21.68
CA ALA A 79 -24.45 2.16 21.93
C ALA A 79 -24.46 3.47 21.11
N GLY A 80 -24.09 3.40 19.83
CA GLY A 80 -24.02 4.55 18.92
C GLY A 80 -22.73 5.37 18.99
N THR A 81 -21.77 4.99 19.84
CA THR A 81 -20.43 5.58 19.89
C THR A 81 -19.48 4.78 19.00
N PRO A 82 -18.85 5.39 17.97
CA PRO A 82 -17.88 4.69 17.15
C PRO A 82 -16.58 4.42 17.93
N GLY A 83 -16.05 3.22 17.78
CA GLY A 83 -14.78 2.78 18.34
C GLY A 83 -13.90 2.13 17.28
N ALA A 84 -12.59 2.22 17.46
CA ALA A 84 -11.62 1.56 16.61
C ALA A 84 -10.33 1.25 17.38
N ALA A 85 -9.77 0.06 17.17
CA ALA A 85 -8.53 -0.37 17.83
C ALA A 85 -7.72 -1.31 16.94
N VAL A 86 -6.40 -1.28 17.13
CA VAL A 86 -5.51 -2.33 16.65
C VAL A 86 -5.72 -3.56 17.53
N ILE A 87 -5.97 -4.70 16.91
CA ILE A 87 -6.39 -5.93 17.55
C ILE A 87 -5.22 -6.90 17.71
N ASP A 88 -5.12 -7.54 18.87
CA ASP A 88 -4.36 -8.78 19.02
C ASP A 88 -5.17 -9.96 18.44
N PRO A 89 -4.73 -10.59 17.33
CA PRO A 89 -5.46 -11.70 16.71
C PRO A 89 -5.56 -12.94 17.61
N ALA A 90 -4.72 -13.08 18.63
CA ALA A 90 -4.78 -14.20 19.56
C ALA A 90 -5.99 -14.10 20.50
N THR A 91 -6.32 -12.88 20.95
CA THR A 91 -7.35 -12.65 21.98
C THR A 91 -8.60 -11.95 21.46
N GLY A 92 -8.50 -11.18 20.37
CA GLY A 92 -9.55 -10.29 19.88
C GLY A 92 -9.58 -8.93 20.59
N GLU A 93 -8.70 -8.69 21.56
CA GLU A 93 -8.66 -7.44 22.33
C GLU A 93 -7.93 -6.30 21.60
N GLY A 94 -8.38 -5.07 21.83
CA GLY A 94 -7.70 -3.87 21.36
C GLY A 94 -6.46 -3.56 22.20
N ILE A 95 -5.29 -3.48 21.54
CA ILE A 95 -3.99 -3.23 22.19
C ILE A 95 -3.40 -1.84 21.93
N ALA A 96 -3.90 -1.13 20.93
CA ALA A 96 -3.46 0.21 20.59
C ALA A 96 -4.54 0.99 19.84
N SER A 97 -4.41 2.32 19.81
CA SER A 97 -5.31 3.17 19.01
C SER A 97 -5.18 2.85 17.52
N ALA A 98 -6.33 2.84 16.82
CA ALA A 98 -6.40 2.75 15.37
C ALA A 98 -6.10 4.09 14.67
N ASP A 99 -5.89 5.17 15.43
CA ASP A 99 -5.66 6.49 14.87
C ASP A 99 -4.43 6.53 13.95
N PRO A 100 -4.52 7.19 12.78
CA PRO A 100 -3.37 7.25 11.89
C PRO A 100 -2.25 8.10 12.49
N ASN A 101 -1.00 7.68 12.27
CA ASN A 101 0.16 8.41 12.73
C ASN A 101 0.19 9.83 12.12
N GLN A 102 0.18 10.86 12.96
CA GLN A 102 0.11 12.25 12.50
C GLN A 102 1.37 12.67 11.73
N THR A 103 2.55 12.20 12.12
CA THR A 103 3.82 12.47 11.44
C THR A 103 3.85 11.80 10.07
N GLU A 104 3.40 10.54 9.99
CA GLU A 104 3.28 9.81 8.72
C GLU A 104 2.32 10.51 7.75
N ARG A 105 1.15 10.93 8.25
CA ARG A 105 0.17 11.70 7.46
C ARG A 105 0.77 13.01 6.95
N TRP A 106 1.47 13.74 7.80
CA TRP A 106 2.14 14.99 7.43
C TRP A 106 3.18 14.75 6.33
N LEU A 107 4.05 13.75 6.51
CA LEU A 107 5.08 13.39 5.52
C LEU A 107 4.45 12.92 4.20
N THR A 108 3.36 12.16 4.25
CA THR A 108 2.63 11.70 3.06
C THR A 108 2.06 12.88 2.28
N ASN A 109 1.48 13.87 2.96
CA ASN A 109 0.96 15.07 2.32
C ASN A 109 2.08 15.95 1.72
N LEU A 110 3.22 16.05 2.39
CA LEU A 110 4.41 16.70 1.81
C LEU A 110 4.88 15.97 0.54
N HIS A 111 5.08 14.66 0.63
CA HIS A 111 5.63 13.83 -0.45
C HIS A 111 4.71 13.77 -1.67
N ARG A 112 3.41 13.62 -1.45
CA ARG A 112 2.42 13.43 -2.52
C ARG A 112 1.99 14.74 -3.16
N SER A 113 1.90 15.83 -2.39
CA SER A 113 1.27 17.05 -2.87
C SER A 113 1.89 18.36 -2.37
N LEU A 114 2.97 18.35 -1.60
CA LEU A 114 3.52 19.56 -0.98
C LEU A 114 2.48 20.37 -0.17
N PHE A 115 1.41 19.73 0.31
CA PHE A 115 0.23 20.37 0.91
C PHE A 115 -0.58 21.29 -0.03
N LEU A 116 -0.41 21.16 -1.35
CA LEU A 116 -1.03 22.02 -2.37
C LEU A 116 -2.16 21.31 -3.15
N GLY A 117 -2.72 20.23 -2.60
CA GLY A 117 -3.79 19.46 -3.25
C GLY A 117 -3.38 18.94 -4.64
N ASP A 118 -4.25 19.07 -5.63
CA ASP A 118 -4.00 18.54 -6.98
C ASP A 118 -2.91 19.27 -7.74
N GLY A 119 -2.77 20.59 -7.58
CA GLY A 119 -1.64 21.34 -8.16
C GLY A 119 -0.30 20.86 -7.61
N GLY A 120 -0.30 20.49 -6.33
CA GLY A 120 0.79 19.78 -5.68
C GLY A 120 1.11 18.42 -6.29
N ARG A 121 0.09 17.58 -6.48
CA ARG A 121 0.23 16.25 -7.10
C ARG A 121 0.81 16.34 -8.51
N ILE A 122 0.36 17.28 -9.33
CA ILE A 122 0.89 17.52 -10.68
C ILE A 122 2.36 17.97 -10.60
N THR A 123 2.69 18.85 -9.66
CA THR A 123 4.08 19.31 -9.44
C THR A 123 5.00 18.15 -9.05
N MET A 124 4.55 17.28 -8.12
CA MET A 124 5.30 16.11 -7.69
C MET A 124 5.41 15.05 -8.80
N ALA A 125 4.39 14.91 -9.66
CA ALA A 125 4.47 14.08 -10.85
C ALA A 125 5.50 14.59 -11.86
N ALA A 126 5.58 15.90 -12.08
CA ALA A 126 6.62 16.51 -12.92
C ALA A 126 8.02 16.29 -12.31
N ALA A 127 8.15 16.37 -10.98
CA ALA A 127 9.39 16.05 -10.28
C ALA A 127 9.78 14.57 -10.42
N ALA A 128 8.82 13.65 -10.32
CA ALA A 128 9.04 12.22 -10.57
C ALA A 128 9.46 11.95 -12.02
N LEU A 129 8.83 12.59 -13.01
CA LEU A 129 9.22 12.49 -14.41
C LEU A 129 10.66 13.01 -14.63
N ALA A 130 10.99 14.16 -14.05
CA ALA A 130 12.35 14.68 -14.07
C ALA A 130 13.35 13.70 -13.44
N MET A 131 13.02 13.12 -12.28
CA MET A 131 13.85 12.11 -11.62
C MET A 131 14.06 10.88 -12.51
N LEU A 132 13.03 10.40 -13.21
CA LEU A 132 13.14 9.27 -14.12
C LEU A 132 14.07 9.60 -15.31
N VAL A 133 13.88 10.75 -15.94
CA VAL A 133 14.74 11.23 -17.04
C VAL A 133 16.19 11.41 -16.59
N LEU A 134 16.41 11.96 -15.40
CA LEU A 134 17.73 12.13 -14.80
C LEU A 134 18.36 10.77 -14.49
N SER A 135 17.59 9.80 -13.98
CA SER A 135 18.08 8.46 -13.68
C SER A 135 18.52 7.73 -14.96
N VAL A 136 17.69 7.73 -16.00
CA VAL A 136 18.02 7.11 -17.29
C VAL A 136 19.22 7.80 -17.95
N SER A 137 19.21 9.12 -18.03
CA SER A 137 20.33 9.86 -18.63
C SER A 137 21.63 9.74 -17.82
N GLY A 138 21.52 9.72 -16.49
CA GLY A 138 22.62 9.46 -15.56
C GLY A 138 23.23 8.08 -15.79
N ALA A 139 22.41 7.04 -15.88
CA ALA A 139 22.86 5.68 -16.16
C ALA A 139 23.65 5.59 -17.48
N LEU A 140 23.15 6.23 -18.55
CA LEU A 140 23.85 6.30 -19.83
C LEU A 140 25.20 7.01 -19.72
N LEU A 141 25.30 8.07 -18.91
CA LEU A 141 26.56 8.78 -18.65
C LEU A 141 27.54 7.95 -17.81
N VAL A 142 27.06 7.22 -16.81
CA VAL A 142 27.86 6.29 -16.01
C VAL A 142 28.43 5.18 -16.90
N ALA A 143 27.59 4.53 -17.70
CA ALA A 143 28.03 3.48 -18.62
C ALA A 143 29.11 3.98 -19.59
N ARG A 144 28.92 5.18 -20.16
CA ARG A 144 29.91 5.80 -21.05
C ARG A 144 31.22 6.11 -20.32
N ARG A 145 31.16 6.62 -19.09
CA ARG A 145 32.34 6.94 -18.28
C ARG A 145 33.11 5.68 -17.86
N ALA A 146 32.41 4.60 -17.56
CA ALA A 146 32.98 3.34 -17.14
C ALA A 146 33.53 2.49 -18.31
N GLY A 147 33.27 2.89 -19.57
CA GLY A 147 33.69 2.15 -20.75
C GLY A 147 32.75 0.99 -21.11
N GLY A 148 31.47 1.08 -20.75
CA GLY A 148 30.40 0.14 -21.10
C GLY A 148 29.68 -0.44 -19.88
N TRP A 149 28.50 -1.02 -20.10
CA TRP A 149 27.67 -1.64 -19.05
C TRP A 149 28.37 -2.77 -18.28
N ARG A 150 29.18 -3.57 -18.97
CA ARG A 150 29.98 -4.64 -18.34
C ARG A 150 31.03 -4.14 -17.37
N ARG A 151 31.38 -2.84 -17.44
CA ARG A 151 32.38 -2.20 -16.59
C ARG A 151 31.74 -1.26 -15.56
N TRP A 152 30.44 -1.39 -15.29
CA TRP A 152 29.66 -0.47 -14.46
C TRP A 152 30.35 -0.11 -13.14
N PHE A 153 30.87 -1.10 -12.40
CA PHE A 153 31.56 -0.94 -11.12
C PHE A 153 33.10 -0.83 -11.23
N SER A 154 33.63 -0.51 -12.42
CA SER A 154 35.08 -0.31 -12.58
C SER A 154 35.56 0.95 -11.83
N PRO A 155 36.82 0.97 -11.35
CA PRO A 155 37.37 2.11 -10.61
C PRO A 155 37.30 3.41 -11.41
N LEU A 156 36.77 4.47 -10.78
CA LEU A 156 36.67 5.78 -11.40
C LEU A 156 37.89 6.66 -11.12
N ARG A 157 38.37 7.32 -12.19
CA ARG A 157 39.38 8.36 -12.12
C ARG A 157 38.76 9.75 -12.29
N GLY A 158 39.45 10.76 -11.76
CA GLY A 158 39.09 12.17 -11.90
C GLY A 158 38.77 12.87 -10.57
N PRO A 159 38.32 14.14 -10.64
CA PRO A 159 38.09 14.98 -9.47
C PRO A 159 37.07 14.39 -8.49
N MET A 160 37.28 14.65 -7.19
CA MET A 160 36.47 14.10 -6.09
C MET A 160 34.95 14.30 -6.25
N PRO A 161 34.42 15.52 -6.51
CA PRO A 161 32.97 15.72 -6.55
C PRO A 161 32.29 14.91 -7.65
N GLY A 162 32.88 14.92 -8.84
CA GLY A 162 32.37 14.16 -9.98
C GLY A 162 32.62 12.65 -9.88
N ARG A 163 33.53 12.20 -9.01
CA ARG A 163 33.70 10.77 -8.70
C ARG A 163 32.63 10.32 -7.71
N LEU A 164 32.46 11.03 -6.60
CA LEU A 164 31.48 10.72 -5.56
C LEU A 164 30.05 10.67 -6.12
N HIS A 165 29.66 11.66 -6.91
CA HIS A 165 28.35 11.68 -7.56
C HIS A 165 28.10 10.41 -8.40
N VAL A 166 29.10 9.94 -9.14
CA VAL A 166 28.96 8.73 -9.98
C VAL A 166 28.96 7.45 -9.14
N GLU A 167 29.78 7.36 -8.08
CA GLU A 167 29.76 6.20 -7.20
C GLU A 167 28.41 6.04 -6.50
N ILE A 168 27.83 7.13 -5.98
CA ILE A 168 26.48 7.11 -5.40
C ILE A 168 25.45 6.75 -6.48
N ALA A 169 25.51 7.43 -7.64
CA ALA A 169 24.55 7.20 -8.73
C ALA A 169 24.55 5.76 -9.25
N ARG A 170 25.69 5.06 -9.25
CA ARG A 170 25.78 3.65 -9.70
C ARG A 170 24.90 2.70 -8.92
N VAL A 171 24.63 3.01 -7.65
CA VAL A 171 23.79 2.21 -6.76
C VAL A 171 22.38 2.80 -6.72
N ALA A 172 22.26 4.10 -6.50
CA ALA A 172 20.99 4.82 -6.35
C ALA A 172 20.09 4.77 -7.59
N VAL A 173 20.67 4.74 -8.81
CA VAL A 173 19.91 4.93 -10.05
C VAL A 173 18.80 3.90 -10.26
N LEU A 174 18.97 2.67 -9.79
CA LEU A 174 17.94 1.64 -9.90
C LEU A 174 16.76 1.94 -8.98
N GLY A 175 17.04 2.32 -7.73
CA GLY A 175 16.01 2.71 -6.76
C GLY A 175 15.26 3.96 -7.23
N LEU A 176 15.98 5.00 -7.62
CA LEU A 176 15.38 6.24 -8.12
C LEU A 176 14.54 6.03 -9.39
N ALA A 177 15.01 5.19 -10.33
CA ALA A 177 14.24 4.85 -11.53
C ALA A 177 12.95 4.08 -11.19
N LEU A 178 13.03 3.09 -10.30
CA LEU A 178 11.85 2.33 -9.86
C LEU A 178 10.86 3.21 -9.10
N SER A 179 11.33 3.97 -8.12
CA SER A 179 10.49 4.87 -7.30
C SER A 179 9.83 5.94 -8.14
N SER A 180 10.54 6.53 -9.12
CA SER A 180 9.95 7.53 -10.02
C SER A 180 8.96 6.93 -11.02
N ALA A 181 9.23 5.75 -11.58
CA ALA A 181 8.29 5.07 -12.47
C ALA A 181 6.99 4.70 -11.74
N THR A 182 7.11 4.14 -10.54
CA THR A 182 5.94 3.79 -9.69
C THR A 182 5.19 5.04 -9.21
N ALA A 183 5.87 6.16 -8.92
CA ALA A 183 5.24 7.44 -8.60
C ALA A 183 4.39 7.99 -9.75
N LEU A 184 4.87 7.86 -11.00
CA LEU A 184 4.14 8.26 -12.20
C LEU A 184 2.90 7.41 -12.40
N TRP A 185 2.98 6.10 -12.16
CA TRP A 185 1.82 5.22 -12.17
C TRP A 185 0.80 5.62 -11.10
N MET A 186 1.24 5.82 -9.85
CA MET A 186 0.37 6.24 -8.74
C MET A 186 -0.32 7.58 -9.01
N THR A 187 0.37 8.50 -9.68
CA THR A 187 -0.23 9.75 -10.16
C THR A 187 -1.28 9.48 -11.24
N ALA A 188 -0.95 8.68 -12.25
CA ALA A 188 -1.87 8.35 -13.32
C ALA A 188 -3.16 7.68 -12.79
N SER A 189 -3.02 6.78 -11.82
CA SER A 189 -4.13 6.19 -11.06
C SER A 189 -4.95 7.24 -10.31
N THR A 190 -4.29 8.16 -9.59
CA THR A 190 -4.97 9.24 -8.84
C THR A 190 -5.82 10.17 -9.72
N PHE A 191 -5.45 10.33 -10.99
CA PHE A 191 -6.16 11.16 -11.97
C PHE A 191 -7.04 10.34 -12.92
N ASP A 192 -7.37 9.09 -12.56
CA ASP A 192 -8.22 8.18 -13.34
C ASP A 192 -7.75 7.99 -14.81
N LEU A 193 -6.44 8.07 -15.03
CA LEU A 193 -5.82 7.84 -16.35
C LEU A 193 -5.57 6.35 -16.63
N LEU A 194 -5.76 5.49 -15.62
CA LEU A 194 -5.56 4.05 -15.69
C LEU A 194 -6.89 3.32 -15.40
N PRO A 195 -7.13 2.15 -16.00
CA PRO A 195 -8.34 1.35 -15.77
C PRO A 195 -8.30 0.60 -14.42
N ASP A 196 -8.02 1.30 -13.33
CA ASP A 196 -7.87 0.73 -11.98
C ASP A 196 -9.22 0.48 -11.29
N GLY A 197 -10.33 0.98 -11.86
CA GLY A 197 -11.68 0.71 -11.37
C GLY A 197 -12.06 -0.74 -11.68
N GLY A 198 -11.94 -1.62 -10.70
CA GLY A 198 -12.45 -2.98 -10.76
C GLY A 198 -13.90 -3.03 -11.22
N VAL A 199 -14.31 -4.17 -11.80
CA VAL A 199 -15.71 -4.40 -12.12
C VAL A 199 -16.46 -4.57 -10.79
N PRO A 200 -17.43 -3.71 -10.45
CA PRO A 200 -18.19 -3.88 -9.21
C PRO A 200 -18.87 -5.23 -9.21
N LEU A 201 -18.83 -5.97 -8.09
CA LEU A 201 -19.75 -7.10 -7.93
C LEU A 201 -21.17 -6.56 -8.04
N ALA A 202 -21.95 -7.18 -8.92
CA ALA A 202 -23.39 -6.93 -8.96
C ALA A 202 -23.99 -7.23 -7.59
N VAL A 203 -24.80 -6.30 -7.08
CA VAL A 203 -25.55 -6.53 -5.85
C VAL A 203 -26.51 -7.69 -6.11
N PRO A 204 -26.52 -8.74 -5.26
CA PRO A 204 -27.39 -9.89 -5.44
C PRO A 204 -28.86 -9.45 -5.49
N SER A 205 -29.64 -10.02 -6.42
CA SER A 205 -31.07 -9.71 -6.55
C SER A 205 -31.93 -10.43 -5.52
N GLU A 206 -31.42 -11.51 -4.92
CA GLU A 206 -32.11 -12.32 -3.93
C GLU A 206 -31.22 -12.48 -2.69
N MET A 207 -31.79 -12.18 -1.53
CA MET A 207 -31.22 -12.39 -0.20
C MET A 207 -32.20 -13.27 0.57
N SER A 208 -31.71 -14.07 1.51
CA SER A 208 -32.57 -14.98 2.27
C SER A 208 -33.63 -14.23 3.10
N GLY A 209 -33.34 -13.00 3.52
CA GLY A 209 -34.15 -12.25 4.50
C GLY A 209 -34.01 -12.82 5.92
N GLU A 210 -33.14 -13.80 6.12
CA GLU A 210 -32.76 -14.36 7.41
C GLU A 210 -31.54 -13.61 7.95
N THR A 211 -31.34 -13.65 9.27
CA THR A 211 -30.20 -12.98 9.93
C THR A 211 -29.61 -13.88 11.01
N GLY A 212 -28.37 -13.57 11.42
CA GLY A 212 -27.78 -14.18 12.62
C GLY A 212 -27.11 -15.52 12.39
N VAL A 213 -26.62 -15.80 11.17
CA VAL A 213 -25.74 -16.95 10.96
C VAL A 213 -24.53 -16.87 11.91
N ALA A 214 -24.14 -17.99 12.50
CA ALA A 214 -22.91 -18.04 13.29
C ALA A 214 -21.71 -17.88 12.36
N LEU A 215 -20.77 -16.97 12.67
CA LEU A 215 -19.59 -16.72 11.82
C LEU A 215 -18.77 -17.98 11.55
N GLY A 216 -18.67 -18.88 12.55
CA GLY A 216 -17.99 -20.18 12.42
C GLY A 216 -18.70 -21.19 11.52
N ALA A 217 -19.96 -20.94 11.15
CA ALA A 217 -20.72 -21.77 10.21
C ALA A 217 -20.63 -21.25 8.76
N ILE A 218 -19.98 -20.10 8.53
CA ILE A 218 -19.79 -19.57 7.19
C ILE A 218 -18.55 -20.22 6.56
N ASP A 219 -18.77 -21.16 5.65
CA ASP A 219 -17.70 -21.96 5.02
C ASP A 219 -16.59 -21.11 4.41
N LEU A 220 -16.93 -20.00 3.72
CA LEU A 220 -15.91 -19.14 3.11
C LEU A 220 -15.03 -18.46 4.16
N LEU A 221 -15.59 -18.03 5.29
CA LEU A 221 -14.80 -17.41 6.36
C LEU A 221 -13.93 -18.44 7.08
N GLY A 222 -14.44 -19.66 7.29
CA GLY A 222 -13.69 -20.77 7.88
C GLY A 222 -12.59 -21.31 6.97
N GLY A 223 -12.78 -21.24 5.65
CA GLY A 223 -11.79 -21.66 4.65
C GLY A 223 -10.75 -20.59 4.29
N THR A 224 -10.95 -19.32 4.67
CA THR A 224 -10.06 -18.22 4.31
C THR A 224 -9.04 -17.97 5.43
N PRO A 225 -7.73 -18.10 5.17
CA PRO A 225 -6.71 -17.70 6.13
C PRO A 225 -6.75 -16.20 6.41
N THR A 226 -6.54 -15.80 7.66
CA THR A 226 -6.39 -14.39 8.05
C THR A 226 -5.27 -13.68 7.27
N ALA A 227 -4.25 -14.41 6.81
CA ALA A 227 -3.18 -13.86 5.99
C ALA A 227 -3.66 -13.30 4.64
N GLU A 228 -4.76 -13.84 4.09
CA GLU A 228 -5.37 -13.44 2.82
C GLU A 228 -6.42 -12.34 3.02
N LEU A 229 -6.87 -12.11 4.26
CA LEU A 229 -7.84 -11.06 4.58
C LEU A 229 -7.29 -9.68 4.24
N ARG A 230 -8.14 -8.86 3.60
CA ARG A 230 -7.96 -7.41 3.46
C ARG A 230 -9.00 -6.66 4.28
N GLU A 231 -10.26 -7.06 4.16
CA GLU A 231 -11.40 -6.40 4.79
C GLU A 231 -12.53 -7.41 4.94
N LEU A 232 -13.21 -7.39 6.09
CA LEU A 232 -14.49 -8.05 6.32
C LEU A 232 -15.44 -7.00 6.85
N ASN A 233 -16.51 -6.72 6.12
CA ASN A 233 -17.62 -5.87 6.58
C ASN A 233 -18.78 -6.75 7.02
N PHE A 234 -19.38 -6.37 8.15
CA PHE A 234 -20.55 -7.00 8.71
C PHE A 234 -21.82 -6.31 8.20
N PRO A 235 -22.94 -7.04 8.09
CA PRO A 235 -24.23 -6.46 7.76
C PRO A 235 -24.70 -5.51 8.88
N TYR A 236 -25.42 -4.46 8.50
CA TYR A 236 -26.01 -3.52 9.44
C TYR A 236 -27.05 -4.21 10.34
N PRO A 237 -26.96 -4.05 11.68
CA PRO A 237 -27.92 -4.66 12.58
C PRO A 237 -29.36 -4.20 12.32
N GLY A 238 -30.25 -5.17 12.09
CA GLY A 238 -31.67 -4.92 11.86
C GLY A 238 -32.06 -4.67 10.40
N ASP A 239 -31.11 -4.72 9.46
CA ASP A 239 -31.39 -4.78 8.03
C ASP A 239 -31.14 -6.20 7.52
N ALA A 240 -32.20 -6.99 7.33
CA ALA A 240 -32.11 -8.38 6.83
C ALA A 240 -31.73 -8.50 5.34
N THR A 241 -31.62 -7.37 4.64
CA THR A 241 -31.16 -7.31 3.24
C THR A 241 -29.69 -6.94 3.13
N ASP A 242 -29.03 -6.60 4.24
CA ASP A 242 -27.58 -6.36 4.18
C ASP A 242 -26.79 -7.67 4.09
N ILE A 243 -25.51 -7.59 3.78
CA ILE A 243 -24.65 -8.74 3.50
C ILE A 243 -23.30 -8.60 4.18
N PHE A 244 -22.64 -9.74 4.39
CA PHE A 244 -21.20 -9.68 4.65
C PHE A 244 -20.46 -9.40 3.35
N THR A 245 -19.45 -8.54 3.41
CA THR A 245 -18.51 -8.34 2.30
C THR A 245 -17.13 -8.78 2.74
N LEU A 246 -16.59 -9.84 2.11
CA LEU A 246 -15.23 -10.30 2.31
C LEU A 246 -14.35 -9.82 1.16
N LYS A 247 -13.29 -9.08 1.45
CA LYS A 247 -12.21 -8.77 0.50
C LYS A 247 -10.95 -9.52 0.90
N THR A 248 -10.35 -10.18 -0.09
CA THR A 248 -9.10 -10.93 0.04
C THR A 248 -8.06 -10.40 -0.94
N ASP A 249 -6.85 -10.95 -0.91
CA ASP A 249 -5.84 -10.74 -1.96
C ASP A 249 -6.14 -11.50 -3.28
N ARG A 250 -7.26 -12.22 -3.35
CA ARG A 250 -7.73 -12.93 -4.54
C ARG A 250 -8.95 -12.30 -5.18
N GLY A 251 -9.82 -11.66 -4.39
CA GLY A 251 -11.10 -11.15 -4.88
C GLY A 251 -12.01 -10.65 -3.77
N ILE A 252 -13.23 -10.31 -4.18
CA ILE A 252 -14.29 -9.80 -3.31
C ILE A 252 -15.46 -10.79 -3.37
N GLY A 253 -16.04 -11.09 -2.22
CA GLY A 253 -17.18 -11.98 -2.07
C GLY A 253 -18.30 -11.36 -1.24
N TYR A 254 -19.54 -11.63 -1.63
CA TYR A 254 -20.75 -11.28 -0.88
C TYR A 254 -21.34 -12.53 -0.25
N LEU A 255 -21.63 -12.49 1.04
CA LEU A 255 -22.19 -13.63 1.78
C LEU A 255 -23.52 -13.24 2.41
N ASP A 256 -24.49 -14.14 2.30
CA ASP A 256 -25.80 -13.99 2.92
C ASP A 256 -25.68 -14.00 4.44
N GLN A 257 -26.31 -13.04 5.11
CA GLN A 257 -26.16 -12.87 6.55
C GLN A 257 -26.95 -13.88 7.41
N GLY A 258 -27.92 -14.57 6.81
CA GLY A 258 -28.76 -15.55 7.51
C GLY A 258 -28.31 -16.99 7.31
N THR A 259 -27.87 -17.31 6.09
CA THR A 259 -27.47 -18.66 5.70
C THR A 259 -25.96 -18.85 5.62
N GLY A 260 -25.18 -17.76 5.50
CA GLY A 260 -23.74 -17.82 5.23
C GLY A 260 -23.38 -18.21 3.79
N ALA A 261 -24.37 -18.34 2.90
CA ALA A 261 -24.15 -18.75 1.52
C ALA A 261 -23.38 -17.68 0.72
N LEU A 262 -22.50 -18.12 -0.19
CA LEU A 262 -21.84 -17.24 -1.15
C LEU A 262 -22.83 -16.78 -2.22
N LEU A 263 -23.17 -15.49 -2.18
CA LEU A 263 -24.09 -14.84 -3.12
C LEU A 263 -23.39 -14.41 -4.41
N GLY A 264 -22.10 -14.10 -4.35
CA GLY A 264 -21.31 -13.73 -5.51
C GLY A 264 -19.83 -13.60 -5.18
N TRP A 265 -18.99 -13.84 -6.18
CA TRP A 265 -17.54 -13.67 -6.10
C TRP A 265 -17.00 -13.06 -7.39
N THR A 266 -16.10 -12.10 -7.26
CA THR A 266 -15.31 -11.57 -8.37
C THR A 266 -13.83 -11.61 -7.99
N ASP A 267 -13.03 -12.27 -8.83
CA ASP A 267 -11.58 -12.27 -8.69
C ASP A 267 -10.99 -10.90 -9.03
N LEU A 268 -9.87 -10.57 -8.37
CA LEU A 268 -9.03 -9.45 -8.78
C LEU A 268 -8.53 -9.70 -10.20
N THR A 269 -8.79 -8.73 -11.07
CA THR A 269 -8.28 -8.68 -12.42
C THR A 269 -6.75 -8.61 -12.44
N GLY A 270 -6.15 -8.99 -13.56
CA GLY A 270 -4.69 -8.85 -13.73
C GLY A 270 -4.21 -7.39 -13.60
N TRP A 271 -5.09 -6.43 -13.91
CA TRP A 271 -4.78 -5.01 -13.79
C TRP A 271 -4.76 -4.55 -12.32
N GLU A 272 -5.75 -4.95 -11.52
CA GLU A 272 -5.77 -4.66 -10.08
C GLU A 272 -4.56 -5.25 -9.37
N ARG A 273 -4.17 -6.50 -9.68
CA ARG A 273 -2.96 -7.12 -9.11
C ARG A 273 -1.68 -6.36 -9.47
N LEU A 274 -1.59 -5.85 -10.70
CA LEU A 274 -0.48 -5.00 -11.12
C LEU A 274 -0.46 -3.68 -10.33
N SER A 275 -1.61 -3.03 -10.17
CA SER A 275 -1.74 -1.79 -9.41
C SER A 275 -1.43 -1.99 -7.93
N GLU A 276 -1.85 -3.10 -7.31
CA GLU A 276 -1.45 -3.48 -5.95
C GLU A 276 0.06 -3.71 -5.84
N THR A 277 0.66 -4.37 -6.84
CA THR A 277 2.11 -4.59 -6.88
C THR A 277 2.85 -3.26 -6.95
N ILE A 278 2.41 -2.33 -7.81
CA ILE A 278 3.02 -1.02 -7.96
C ILE A 278 2.85 -0.19 -6.68
N TYR A 279 1.68 -0.25 -6.05
CA TYR A 279 1.43 0.38 -4.76
C TYR A 279 2.40 -0.14 -3.70
N MET A 280 2.60 -1.46 -3.61
CA MET A 280 3.56 -2.09 -2.70
C MET A 280 5.01 -1.67 -3.00
N LEU A 281 5.41 -1.67 -4.27
CA LEU A 281 6.75 -1.26 -4.69
C LEU A 281 7.03 0.23 -4.38
N HIS A 282 6.02 1.09 -4.50
CA HIS A 282 6.16 2.53 -4.26
C HIS A 282 6.16 2.86 -2.76
N THR A 283 5.23 2.29 -2.01
CA THR A 283 5.00 2.63 -0.60
C THR A 283 5.84 1.79 0.37
N GLY A 284 6.34 0.63 -0.07
CA GLY A 284 6.99 -0.37 0.78
C GLY A 284 6.01 -1.15 1.66
N GLN A 285 4.70 -0.91 1.57
CA GLN A 285 3.70 -1.63 2.36
C GLN A 285 3.62 -3.10 1.94
N GLY A 286 3.80 -4.01 2.88
CA GLY A 286 3.91 -5.46 2.61
C GLY A 286 5.31 -5.90 2.14
N ALA A 287 6.23 -4.95 1.90
CA ALA A 287 7.61 -5.21 1.48
C ALA A 287 8.59 -4.31 2.24
N ALA A 288 8.56 -4.37 3.57
CA ALA A 288 9.33 -3.49 4.45
C ALA A 288 10.84 -3.44 4.13
N THR A 289 11.45 -4.58 3.82
CA THR A 289 12.87 -4.65 3.45
C THR A 289 13.16 -3.91 2.14
N LEU A 290 12.29 -4.06 1.14
CA LEU A 290 12.37 -3.32 -0.12
C LEU A 290 12.23 -1.82 0.14
N GLY A 291 11.25 -1.42 0.95
CA GLY A 291 11.05 -0.02 1.34
C GLY A 291 12.32 0.59 1.90
N LEU A 292 12.92 -0.05 2.92
CA LEU A 292 14.18 0.41 3.53
C LEU A 292 15.35 0.47 2.54
N VAL A 293 15.47 -0.51 1.65
CA VAL A 293 16.50 -0.51 0.60
C VAL A 293 16.30 0.68 -0.33
N LEU A 294 15.07 0.92 -0.81
CA LEU A 294 14.76 2.07 -1.66
C LEU A 294 14.94 3.40 -0.94
N GLY A 295 14.65 3.48 0.36
CA GLY A 295 14.87 4.69 1.15
C GLY A 295 16.34 5.03 1.39
N LEU A 296 17.23 4.03 1.31
CA LEU A 296 18.68 4.24 1.40
C LEU A 296 19.32 4.68 0.07
N MET A 297 18.66 4.39 -1.05
CA MET A 297 19.14 4.64 -2.42
C MET A 297 18.80 6.06 -2.91
#